data_AF-A0A345R7T2-F1
#
_entry.id   AF-A0A345R7T2-F1
#
_cell.length_a   1.000
_cell.length_b   1.000
_cell.length_c   1.000
_cell.angle_alpha   90.00
_cell.angle_beta   90.00
_cell.angle_gamma   90.00
#
_symmetry.space_group_name_H-M   'P 1'
#
loop_
_entity.id
_entity.type
_entity.pdbx_description
1 polymer ?
#
loop_
_entity_poly.entity_id
_entity_poly.type
_entity_poly.pdbx_seq_one_letter_code
_entity_poly.pdbx_strand_id
1 'polypeptide(L)'
;MRLLLIPLFLLTLFTGAVIGMYFQPPGLRAFFHATGLQPGAGTDTPIAIAIQKVTAQEQIAVVSEGDVVALGRIIPFGDVISVATPSGAGDARIAEVRVAIGDKVEAGDVLAVQDNLPQLQSAVASARANLRVREATLAQTKASTQASQAEAQADRPHLSGPV
;
A
#
# COMPACT_ATOMS: atom_id res chain seq x y z
N MET A 1 24.88 -68.41 57.20
CA MET A 1 23.96 -67.42 56.60
C MET A 1 24.72 -66.26 55.95
N ARG A 2 25.40 -66.47 54.80
CA ARG A 2 26.17 -65.41 54.11
C ARG A 2 26.10 -65.47 52.57
N LEU A 3 25.41 -66.46 51.98
CA LEU A 3 25.24 -66.60 50.53
C LEU A 3 23.95 -65.95 49.94
N LEU A 4 22.99 -65.54 50.78
CA LEU A 4 21.74 -64.87 50.34
C LEU A 4 21.85 -63.33 50.24
N LEU A 5 22.93 -62.74 50.75
CA LEU A 5 23.14 -61.28 50.73
C LEU A 5 23.50 -60.76 49.33
N ILE A 6 24.22 -61.55 48.54
CA ILE A 6 24.67 -61.19 47.19
C ILE A 6 23.47 -60.99 46.24
N PRO A 7 22.51 -61.93 46.11
CA PRO A 7 21.36 -61.71 45.21
C PRO A 7 20.44 -60.59 45.69
N LEU A 8 20.28 -60.41 47.00
CA LEU A 8 19.45 -59.33 47.57
C LEU A 8 20.04 -57.95 47.26
N PHE A 9 21.35 -57.79 47.42
CA PHE A 9 22.05 -56.56 47.09
C PHE A 9 21.92 -56.20 45.59
N LEU A 10 22.09 -57.20 44.73
CA LEU A 10 22.02 -57.01 43.28
C LEU A 10 20.61 -56.61 42.82
N LEU A 11 19.58 -57.19 43.44
CA LEU A 11 18.19 -56.81 43.18
C LEU A 11 17.91 -55.37 43.62
N THR A 12 18.32 -54.97 44.82
CA THR A 12 18.15 -53.59 45.29
C THR A 12 18.90 -52.56 44.43
N LEU A 13 20.10 -52.91 43.96
CA LEU A 13 20.89 -52.06 43.06
C LEU A 13 20.17 -51.89 41.71
N PHE A 14 19.65 -52.98 41.15
CA PHE A 14 18.94 -52.96 39.88
C PHE A 14 17.63 -52.17 39.96
N THR A 15 16.84 -52.37 41.02
CA THR A 15 15.60 -51.61 41.24
C THR A 15 15.89 -50.12 41.43
N GLY A 16 16.94 -49.77 42.17
CA GLY A 16 17.38 -48.38 42.32
C GLY A 16 17.81 -47.73 41.00
N ALA A 17 18.52 -48.47 40.15
CA ALA A 17 18.94 -47.99 38.83
C ALA A 17 17.74 -47.73 37.89
N VAL A 18 16.76 -48.65 37.86
CA VAL A 18 15.55 -48.50 37.03
C VAL A 18 14.70 -47.32 37.50
N ILE A 19 14.52 -47.14 38.82
CA ILE A 19 13.78 -46.00 39.38
C ILE A 19 14.50 -44.68 39.09
N GLY A 20 15.84 -44.64 39.20
CA GLY A 20 16.64 -43.45 38.88
C GLY A 20 16.60 -43.04 37.40
N MET A 21 16.29 -43.97 36.49
CA MET A 21 16.09 -43.66 35.06
C MET A 21 14.74 -42.99 34.80
N TYR A 22 13.71 -43.34 35.57
CA TYR A 22 12.36 -42.75 35.44
C TYR A 22 12.20 -41.44 36.22
N PHE A 23 12.84 -41.34 37.39
CA PHE A 23 12.78 -40.16 38.24
C PHE A 23 14.17 -39.57 38.37
N GLN A 24 14.36 -38.42 37.73
CA GLN A 24 15.61 -37.67 37.78
C GLN A 24 16.07 -37.48 39.25
N PRO A 25 17.19 -38.09 39.68
CA PRO A 25 17.57 -38.11 41.08
C PRO A 25 17.91 -36.70 41.56
N PRO A 26 17.65 -36.38 42.85
CA PRO A 26 17.80 -35.03 43.39
C PRO A 26 19.21 -34.46 43.22
N GLY A 27 20.25 -35.30 43.25
CA GLY A 27 21.64 -34.88 42.99
C GLY A 27 21.87 -34.38 41.56
N LEU A 28 21.23 -35.01 40.56
CA LEU A 28 21.32 -34.58 39.17
C LEU A 28 20.58 -33.25 38.96
N ARG A 29 19.42 -33.06 39.61
CA ARG A 29 18.71 -31.76 39.62
C ARG A 29 19.58 -30.65 40.21
N ALA A 30 20.21 -30.91 41.35
CA ALA A 30 21.12 -29.94 42.00
C ALA A 30 22.32 -29.59 41.10
N PHE A 31 22.90 -30.57 40.41
CA PHE A 31 23.96 -30.33 39.43
C PHE A 31 23.50 -29.43 38.27
N PHE A 32 22.34 -29.69 37.68
CA PHE A 32 21.76 -28.85 36.62
C PHE A 32 21.48 -27.42 37.09
N HIS A 33 20.94 -27.25 38.30
CA HIS A 33 20.74 -25.92 38.90
C HIS A 33 22.06 -25.16 39.15
N ALA A 34 23.10 -25.86 39.61
CA ALA A 34 24.40 -25.24 39.88
C ALA A 34 25.19 -24.90 38.60
N THR A 35 25.01 -25.69 37.53
CA THR A 35 25.73 -25.52 36.27
C THR A 35 24.97 -24.70 35.22
N GLY A 36 23.69 -24.39 35.47
CA GLY A 36 22.82 -23.66 34.53
C GLY A 36 22.44 -24.47 33.28
N LEU A 37 22.76 -25.75 33.24
CA LEU A 37 22.45 -26.65 32.14
C LEU A 37 20.96 -27.03 32.19
N GLN A 38 20.23 -26.79 31.10
CA GLN A 38 18.83 -27.19 30.97
C GLN A 38 18.73 -28.64 30.44
N PRO A 39 17.93 -29.53 31.07
CA PRO A 39 17.70 -30.87 30.56
C PRO A 39 16.91 -30.81 29.24
N GLY A 40 17.57 -31.12 28.13
CA GLY A 40 16.93 -31.09 26.81
C GLY A 40 17.90 -30.65 25.74
N ALA A 41 18.81 -31.56 25.34
CA ALA A 41 19.63 -31.55 24.11
C ALA A 41 20.11 -30.19 23.52
N GLY A 42 20.24 -29.13 24.31
CA GLY A 42 20.61 -27.79 23.85
C GLY A 42 19.54 -27.04 23.05
N THR A 43 18.24 -27.32 23.22
CA THR A 43 17.16 -26.61 22.49
C THR A 43 16.37 -25.68 23.41
N ASP A 44 16.26 -24.40 23.04
CA ASP A 44 15.43 -23.39 23.73
C ASP A 44 13.91 -23.62 23.56
N THR A 45 13.51 -24.66 22.82
CA THR A 45 12.11 -25.01 22.59
C THR A 45 11.69 -26.20 23.47
N PRO A 46 10.64 -26.05 24.29
CA PRO A 46 10.14 -27.17 25.08
C PRO A 46 9.64 -28.29 24.17
N ILE A 47 10.10 -29.53 24.42
CA ILE A 47 9.78 -30.75 23.64
C ILE A 47 8.27 -31.10 23.69
N ALA A 48 7.50 -30.45 24.56
CA ALA A 48 6.05 -30.53 24.58
C ALA A 48 5.46 -29.16 24.93
N ILE A 49 5.19 -28.35 23.91
CA ILE A 49 4.17 -27.31 24.05
C ILE A 49 2.85 -28.06 24.04
N ALA A 50 2.17 -28.14 25.18
CA ALA A 50 0.75 -28.46 25.19
C ALA A 50 0.12 -27.48 24.21
N ILE A 51 -0.46 -27.99 23.10
CA ILE A 51 -1.22 -27.16 22.17
C ILE A 51 -2.18 -26.38 23.06
N GLN A 52 -1.92 -25.08 23.24
CA GLN A 52 -2.85 -24.20 23.90
C GLN A 52 -4.06 -24.26 22.99
N LYS A 53 -5.04 -25.06 23.40
CA LYS A 53 -6.37 -25.05 22.83
C LYS A 53 -6.79 -23.61 23.01
N VAL A 54 -6.67 -22.83 21.93
CA VAL A 54 -6.87 -21.40 21.95
C VAL A 54 -8.26 -21.21 22.53
N THR A 55 -8.34 -20.77 23.79
CA THR A 55 -9.59 -20.31 24.39
C THR A 55 -9.89 -18.92 23.82
N ALA A 56 -9.84 -18.80 22.50
CA ALA A 56 -10.58 -17.84 21.74
C ALA A 56 -11.81 -18.60 21.26
N GLN A 57 -12.70 -18.91 22.19
CA GLN A 57 -14.12 -18.87 21.88
C GLN A 57 -14.48 -17.39 21.68
N GLU A 58 -13.91 -16.80 20.63
CA GLU A 58 -14.43 -15.61 20.01
C GLU A 58 -15.68 -16.09 19.30
N GLN A 59 -16.78 -16.06 20.08
CA GLN A 59 -18.16 -16.30 19.72
C GLN A 59 -18.33 -16.82 18.28
N ILE A 60 -18.15 -18.13 18.12
CA ILE A 60 -18.84 -18.82 17.05
C ILE A 60 -20.29 -18.65 17.44
N ALA A 61 -21.01 -17.75 16.77
CA ALA A 61 -22.46 -17.68 16.87
C ALA A 61 -22.94 -19.11 16.58
N VAL A 62 -23.35 -19.81 17.64
CA VAL A 62 -23.89 -21.15 17.53
C VAL A 62 -25.19 -20.92 16.76
N VAL A 63 -25.16 -21.26 15.47
CA VAL A 63 -26.31 -21.18 14.56
C VAL A 63 -27.43 -21.90 15.29
N SER A 64 -28.36 -21.11 15.82
CA SER A 64 -29.47 -21.60 16.62
C SER A 64 -30.59 -22.03 15.69
N GLU A 65 -31.51 -22.84 16.18
CA GLU A 65 -32.65 -23.31 15.41
C GLU A 65 -33.53 -22.11 15.02
N GLY A 66 -33.41 -21.66 13.76
CA GLY A 66 -34.06 -20.45 13.25
C GLY A 66 -33.11 -19.41 12.62
N ASP A 67 -31.79 -19.57 12.76
CA ASP A 67 -30.82 -18.67 12.13
C ASP A 67 -30.74 -18.90 10.61
N VAL A 68 -30.96 -17.83 9.85
CA VAL A 68 -30.82 -17.84 8.39
C VAL A 68 -29.44 -17.31 8.02
N VAL A 69 -28.60 -18.20 7.50
CA VAL A 69 -27.24 -17.85 7.05
C VAL A 69 -27.20 -17.71 5.54
N ALA A 70 -26.44 -16.74 5.06
CA ALA A 70 -26.18 -16.53 3.65
C ALA A 70 -24.71 -16.20 3.42
N LEU A 71 -24.17 -16.66 2.29
CA LEU A 71 -22.87 -16.23 1.80
C LEU A 71 -23.02 -14.87 1.11
N GLY A 72 -22.11 -13.95 1.42
CA GLY A 72 -22.07 -12.63 0.81
C GLY A 72 -20.66 -12.23 0.44
N ARG A 73 -20.55 -11.23 -0.43
CA ARG A 73 -19.28 -10.57 -0.77
C ARG A 73 -19.38 -9.12 -0.34
N ILE A 74 -18.36 -8.64 0.37
CA ILE A 74 -18.22 -7.21 0.67
C ILE A 74 -17.81 -6.50 -0.61
N ILE A 75 -18.54 -5.44 -0.94
CA ILE A 75 -18.22 -4.52 -2.03
C ILE A 75 -17.96 -3.13 -1.45
N PRO A 76 -17.05 -2.33 -2.05
CA PRO A 76 -16.86 -0.95 -1.65
C PRO A 76 -18.19 -0.18 -1.72
N PHE A 77 -18.37 0.75 -0.79
CA PHE A 77 -19.50 1.67 -0.85
C PHE A 77 -19.24 2.69 -1.96
N GLY A 78 -20.10 2.73 -2.98
CA GLY A 78 -19.94 3.55 -4.17
C GLY A 78 -19.28 2.81 -5.34
N ASP A 79 -18.63 3.57 -6.22
CA ASP A 79 -18.07 3.04 -7.46
C ASP A 79 -16.56 2.83 -7.37
N VAL A 80 -16.07 1.78 -8.03
CA VAL A 80 -14.63 1.56 -8.23
C VAL A 80 -14.23 2.24 -9.53
N ILE A 81 -13.42 3.29 -9.43
CA ILE A 81 -12.94 4.06 -10.58
C ILE A 81 -11.55 3.57 -10.98
N SER A 82 -11.41 3.11 -12.22
CA SER A 82 -10.11 2.80 -12.81
C SER A 82 -9.53 4.08 -13.44
N VAL A 83 -8.35 4.49 -13.00
CA VAL A 83 -7.68 5.69 -13.50
C VAL A 83 -6.91 5.34 -14.78
N ALA A 84 -7.09 6.13 -15.83
CA ALA A 84 -6.39 6.00 -17.09
C ALA A 84 -5.62 7.27 -17.43
N THR A 85 -4.72 7.19 -18.41
CA THR A 85 -4.00 8.37 -18.90
C THR A 85 -4.95 9.34 -19.60
N PRO A 86 -4.71 10.67 -19.49
CA PRO A 86 -5.50 11.67 -20.20
C PRO A 86 -5.52 11.45 -21.71
N SER A 87 -6.61 11.86 -22.37
CA SER A 87 -6.72 11.82 -23.83
C SER A 87 -5.57 12.59 -24.49
N GLY A 88 -4.90 11.97 -25.47
CA GLY A 88 -3.73 12.55 -26.13
C GLY A 88 -2.39 12.21 -25.47
N ALA A 89 -2.39 11.37 -24.43
CA ALA A 89 -1.17 10.83 -23.84
C ALA A 89 -0.35 9.94 -24.81
N GLY A 90 -0.98 9.33 -25.82
CA GLY A 90 -0.26 8.51 -26.80
C GLY A 90 0.54 7.38 -26.14
N ASP A 91 1.84 7.32 -26.42
CA ASP A 91 2.82 6.38 -25.83
C ASP A 91 3.57 6.97 -24.61
N ALA A 92 3.03 8.04 -24.00
CA ALA A 92 3.64 8.69 -22.85
C ALA A 92 3.71 7.76 -21.64
N ARG A 93 4.83 7.83 -20.93
CA ARG A 93 5.12 6.96 -19.80
C ARG A 93 5.02 7.74 -18.50
N ILE A 94 4.76 7.01 -17.42
CA ILE A 94 4.80 7.58 -16.07
C ILE A 94 6.25 7.94 -15.75
N ALA A 95 6.50 9.22 -15.51
CA ALA A 95 7.79 9.72 -15.03
C ALA A 95 7.85 9.74 -13.50
N GLU A 96 6.74 10.08 -12.85
CA GLU A 96 6.64 10.20 -11.39
C GLU A 96 5.27 9.72 -10.91
N VAL A 97 5.22 8.97 -9.81
CA VAL A 97 3.99 8.64 -9.08
C VAL A 97 4.02 9.38 -7.74
N ARG A 98 2.94 10.10 -7.42
CA ARG A 98 2.87 11.01 -6.26
C ARG A 98 1.99 10.49 -5.12
N VAL A 99 1.49 9.28 -5.23
CA VAL A 99 0.62 8.63 -4.25
C VAL A 99 1.11 7.22 -3.95
N ALA A 100 0.85 6.76 -2.73
CA ALA A 100 1.12 5.42 -2.28
C ALA A 100 -0.18 4.60 -2.12
N ILE A 101 -0.02 3.28 -2.01
CA ILE A 101 -1.14 2.37 -1.78
C ILE A 101 -1.71 2.65 -0.39
N GLY A 102 -3.02 2.88 -0.31
CA GLY A 102 -3.74 3.17 0.93
C GLY A 102 -3.91 4.66 1.23
N ASP A 103 -3.32 5.54 0.41
CA ASP A 103 -3.52 6.98 0.54
C ASP A 103 -4.96 7.37 0.21
N LYS A 104 -5.47 8.36 0.96
CA LYS A 104 -6.76 8.99 0.66
C LYS A 104 -6.51 10.16 -0.30
N VAL A 105 -7.27 10.20 -1.39
CA VAL A 105 -7.15 11.21 -2.45
C VAL A 105 -8.51 11.87 -2.71
N GLU A 106 -8.49 13.13 -3.12
CA GLU A 106 -9.67 13.89 -3.50
C GLU A 106 -9.68 14.21 -5.01
N ALA A 107 -10.83 14.68 -5.49
CA ALA A 107 -10.97 15.03 -6.90
C ALA A 107 -10.08 16.23 -7.26
N GLY A 108 -9.22 16.04 -8.27
CA GLY A 108 -8.27 17.06 -8.73
C GLY A 108 -6.83 16.84 -8.26
N ASP A 109 -6.60 15.88 -7.36
CA ASP A 109 -5.25 15.56 -6.91
C ASP A 109 -4.41 14.96 -8.03
N VAL A 110 -3.13 15.35 -8.07
CA VAL A 110 -2.17 14.85 -9.06
C VAL A 110 -1.61 13.51 -8.59
N LEU A 111 -2.12 12.43 -9.16
CA LEU A 111 -1.69 11.06 -8.83
C LEU A 111 -0.33 10.70 -9.44
N ALA A 112 -0.06 11.18 -10.66
CA ALA A 112 1.15 10.87 -11.41
C ALA A 112 1.47 11.96 -12.43
N VAL A 113 2.73 12.06 -12.82
CA VAL A 113 3.22 12.93 -13.88
C VAL A 113 3.82 12.10 -15.00
N GLN A 114 3.50 12.46 -16.24
CA GLN A 114 4.00 11.82 -17.45
C GLN A 114 5.26 12.51 -17.97
N ASP A 115 6.11 11.75 -18.66
CA ASP A 115 7.37 12.23 -19.25
C ASP A 115 7.19 13.29 -20.35
N ASN A 116 6.02 13.31 -21.00
CA ASN A 116 5.67 14.28 -22.04
C ASN A 116 5.28 15.67 -21.50
N LEU A 117 5.16 15.85 -20.18
CA LEU A 117 4.76 17.13 -19.57
C LEU A 117 5.59 18.34 -20.06
N PRO A 118 6.95 18.28 -20.12
CA PRO A 118 7.75 19.41 -20.57
C PRO A 118 7.51 19.78 -22.04
N GLN A 119 7.28 18.77 -22.89
CA GLN A 119 6.97 18.98 -24.30
C GLN A 119 5.61 19.66 -24.46
N LEU A 120 4.59 19.21 -23.72
CA LEU A 120 3.27 19.82 -23.72
C LEU A 120 3.31 21.27 -23.21
N GLN A 121 4.06 21.53 -22.14
CA GLN A 121 4.25 22.89 -21.62
C GLN A 121 4.92 23.80 -22.65
N SER A 122 5.92 23.30 -23.37
CA SER A 122 6.59 24.05 -24.44
C SER A 122 5.66 24.35 -25.61
N ALA A 123 4.83 23.38 -26.02
CA ALA A 123 3.82 23.58 -27.06
C ALA A 123 2.79 24.65 -26.66
N VAL A 124 2.31 24.62 -25.41
CA VAL A 124 1.40 25.63 -24.86
C VAL A 124 2.07 27.01 -24.83
N ALA A 125 3.34 27.10 -24.44
CA ALA A 125 4.08 28.35 -24.42
C ALA A 125 4.21 28.96 -25.82
N SER A 126 4.57 28.16 -26.82
CA SER A 126 4.66 28.58 -28.22
C SER A 126 3.31 29.02 -28.78
N ALA A 127 2.23 28.28 -28.49
CA ALA A 127 0.88 28.64 -28.91
C ALA A 127 0.43 29.98 -28.31
N ARG A 128 0.71 30.22 -27.02
CA ARG A 128 0.42 31.50 -26.35
C ARG A 128 1.23 32.65 -26.94
N ALA A 129 2.50 32.42 -27.29
CA ALA A 129 3.33 33.44 -27.93
C ALA A 129 2.76 33.83 -29.30
N ASN A 130 2.38 32.84 -30.12
CA ASN A 130 1.74 33.06 -31.41
C ASN A 130 0.43 33.82 -31.27
N LEU A 131 -0.40 33.47 -30.28
CA LEU A 131 -1.65 34.18 -30.01
C LEU A 131 -1.40 35.68 -29.78
N ARG A 132 -0.43 36.04 -28.93
CA ARG A 132 -0.06 37.45 -28.67
C ARG A 132 0.39 38.19 -29.92
N VAL A 133 1.19 37.55 -30.77
CA VAL A 133 1.62 38.15 -32.04
C VAL A 133 0.41 38.42 -32.94
N ARG A 134 -0.50 37.45 -33.07
CA ARG A 134 -1.71 37.60 -33.90
C ARG A 134 -2.65 38.68 -33.37
N GLU A 135 -2.82 38.78 -32.06
CA GLU A 135 -3.62 39.83 -31.42
C GLU A 135 -3.02 41.22 -31.69
N ALA A 136 -1.70 41.36 -31.59
CA ALA A 136 -1.00 42.61 -31.91
C ALA A 136 -1.14 42.98 -33.38
N THR A 137 -0.96 42.03 -34.31
CA THR A 137 -1.19 42.26 -35.75
C THR A 137 -2.65 42.65 -36.01
N LEU A 138 -3.61 41.99 -35.37
CA LEU A 138 -5.02 42.32 -35.51
C LEU A 138 -5.32 43.75 -35.06
N ALA A 139 -4.78 44.16 -33.91
CA ALA A 139 -4.92 45.53 -33.40
C ALA A 139 -4.30 46.55 -34.36
N GLN A 140 -3.10 46.28 -34.87
CA GLN A 140 -2.42 47.13 -35.84
C GLN A 140 -3.21 47.27 -37.15
N THR A 141 -3.68 46.15 -37.71
CA THR A 141 -4.48 46.17 -38.93
C THR A 141 -5.78 46.93 -38.74
N LYS A 142 -6.48 46.73 -37.60
CA LYS A 142 -7.70 47.50 -37.29
C LYS A 142 -7.43 49.01 -37.22
N ALA A 143 -6.37 49.42 -36.53
CA ALA A 143 -5.99 50.83 -36.45
C ALA A 143 -5.65 51.41 -37.83
N SER A 144 -4.87 50.68 -38.64
CA SER A 144 -4.53 51.08 -40.00
C SER A 144 -5.76 51.20 -40.90
N THR A 145 -6.69 50.23 -40.85
CA THR A 145 -7.92 50.26 -41.64
C THR A 145 -8.82 51.42 -41.23
N GLN A 146 -8.94 51.72 -39.93
CA GLN A 146 -9.70 52.87 -39.44
C GLN A 146 -9.09 54.19 -39.92
N ALA A 147 -7.76 54.32 -39.88
CA ALA A 147 -7.07 55.50 -40.42
C ALA A 147 -7.36 55.68 -41.92
N SER A 148 -7.20 54.62 -42.73
CA SER A 148 -7.50 54.67 -44.16
C SER A 148 -8.96 55.00 -44.47
N GLN A 149 -9.91 54.50 -43.67
CA GLN A 149 -11.33 54.84 -43.82
C GLN A 149 -11.61 56.32 -43.48
N ALA A 150 -10.99 56.85 -42.43
CA ALA A 150 -11.13 58.24 -42.05
C ALA A 150 -10.56 59.19 -43.13
N GLU A 151 -9.40 58.85 -43.69
CA GLU A 151 -8.78 59.59 -44.81
C GLU A 151 -9.70 59.57 -46.05
N ALA A 152 -10.19 58.39 -46.46
CA ALA A 152 -11.08 58.28 -47.61
C ALA A 152 -12.40 59.04 -47.46
N GLN A 153 -12.91 59.17 -46.22
CA GLN A 153 -14.11 59.95 -45.94
C GLN A 153 -13.85 61.46 -45.95
N ALA A 154 -12.65 61.90 -45.54
CA ALA A 154 -12.25 63.31 -45.60
C ALA A 154 -12.01 63.78 -47.06
N ASP A 155 -11.46 62.91 -47.90
CA ASP A 155 -11.21 63.17 -49.32
C ASP A 155 -12.46 63.07 -50.21
N ARG A 156 -13.61 62.64 -49.68
CA ARG A 156 -14.87 62.62 -50.46
C ARG A 156 -15.24 64.05 -50.84
N PRO A 157 -15.30 64.39 -52.15
CA PRO A 157 -15.69 65.72 -52.57
C PRO A 157 -17.10 66.02 -52.05
N HIS A 158 -17.24 67.13 -51.34
CA HIS A 158 -18.50 67.74 -50.94
C HIS A 158 -19.31 68.14 -52.18
N LEU A 159 -20.00 67.16 -52.80
CA LEU A 159 -20.96 67.34 -53.89
C LEU A 159 -22.34 67.75 -53.35
N SER A 160 -22.37 68.70 -52.41
CA SER A 160 -23.62 69.21 -51.84
C SER A 160 -23.61 70.74 -51.87
N GLY A 161 -24.10 71.29 -52.99
CA GLY A 161 -24.68 72.63 -53.07
C GLY A 161 -24.36 73.42 -54.35
N PRO A 162 -25.28 74.23 -54.89
CA PRO A 162 -26.74 74.11 -54.93
C PRO A 162 -27.28 73.94 -56.37
N VAL A 163 -28.61 73.82 -56.44
CA VAL A 163 -29.51 73.67 -57.60
C VAL A 163 -29.21 74.62 -58.75
#